data_AF-A0A9P4DQ76-F1
#
_entry.id   AF-A0A9P4DQ76-F1
#
_cell.length_a   1.000
_cell.length_b   1.000
_cell.length_c   1.000
_cell.angle_alpha   90.00
_cell.angle_beta   90.00
_cell.angle_gamma   90.00
#
_symmetry.space_group_name_H-M   'P 1'
#
loop_
_entity.id
_entity.type
_entity.pdbx_description
1 polymer ?
#
loop_
_entity_poly.entity_id
_entity_poly.type
_entity_poly.pdbx_seq_one_letter_code
_entity_poly.pdbx_strand_id
1 'polypeptide(L)'
;MKTIFRFTLLALIATAFCACDDDKSYVAPLDVTPNNLAGTWQLAQWNGAPLAEGSYVYIEFIRKDQKYVMYQNLDSFGARKLTGRFAIETDEELGAIIYGNYDYSVGDWQHRYIVTDFSKTQMIWTAKDDRSDISVYERCDGIPEEITGGKTE
;
A
#
# COMPACT_ATOMS: atom_id res chain seq x y z
N MET A 1 -27.41 -10.97 -58.29
CA MET A 1 -27.44 -12.19 -57.45
C MET A 1 -26.24 -13.04 -57.87
N LYS A 2 -25.24 -13.40 -57.06
CA LYS A 2 -25.22 -13.76 -55.64
C LYS A 2 -23.88 -13.32 -55.02
N THR A 3 -23.96 -12.61 -53.91
CA THR A 3 -22.88 -12.28 -52.98
C THR A 3 -22.44 -13.56 -52.26
N ILE A 4 -21.15 -13.89 -52.30
CA ILE A 4 -20.58 -14.99 -51.52
C ILE A 4 -19.82 -14.37 -50.35
N PHE A 5 -20.47 -14.45 -49.19
CA PHE A 5 -19.93 -14.25 -47.86
C PHE A 5 -18.67 -15.11 -47.65
N ARG A 6 -17.56 -14.50 -47.26
CA ARG A 6 -16.41 -15.19 -46.63
C ARG A 6 -15.85 -14.28 -45.53
N PHE A 7 -16.41 -14.39 -44.33
CA PHE A 7 -15.78 -13.85 -43.12
C PHE A 7 -14.76 -14.88 -42.64
N THR A 8 -13.50 -14.69 -43.03
CA THR A 8 -12.40 -15.46 -42.45
C THR A 8 -12.02 -14.80 -41.13
N LEU A 9 -12.49 -15.40 -40.03
CA LEU A 9 -11.98 -15.18 -38.69
C LEU A 9 -10.56 -15.76 -38.62
N LEU A 10 -9.56 -14.92 -38.38
CA LEU A 10 -8.28 -15.39 -37.84
C LEU A 10 -7.88 -14.45 -36.71
N ALA A 11 -8.09 -14.94 -35.48
CA ALA A 11 -7.64 -14.32 -34.26
C ALA A 11 -6.10 -14.40 -34.18
N LEU A 12 -5.46 -13.25 -34.05
CA LEU A 12 -4.06 -13.15 -33.60
C LEU A 12 -4.07 -12.40 -32.27
N ILE A 13 -4.33 -13.18 -31.22
CA ILE A 13 -4.10 -12.77 -29.84
C ILE A 13 -2.59 -12.83 -29.65
N ALA A 14 -1.93 -11.68 -29.69
CA ALA A 14 -0.57 -11.53 -29.17
C ALA A 14 -0.69 -11.29 -27.66
N THR A 15 -0.78 -12.36 -26.88
CA THR A 15 -0.47 -12.28 -25.45
C THR A 15 1.03 -12.03 -25.34
N ALA A 16 1.40 -10.78 -25.11
CA ALA A 16 2.67 -10.47 -24.49
C ALA A 16 2.64 -11.10 -23.09
N PHE A 17 3.22 -12.28 -22.95
CA PHE A 17 3.66 -12.75 -21.66
C PHE A 17 4.80 -11.81 -21.23
N CYS A 18 4.45 -10.73 -20.52
CA CYS A 18 5.37 -10.20 -19.53
C CYS A 18 5.54 -11.34 -18.52
N ALA A 19 6.58 -12.15 -18.72
CA ALA A 19 7.10 -12.97 -17.66
C ALA A 19 7.54 -11.99 -16.58
N CYS A 20 6.74 -11.85 -15.52
CA CYS A 20 7.26 -11.35 -14.26
C CYS A 20 8.37 -12.32 -13.88
N ASP A 21 9.61 -11.88 -14.04
CA ASP A 21 10.79 -12.51 -13.45
C ASP A 21 10.63 -12.36 -11.94
N ASP A 22 9.79 -13.21 -11.37
CA ASP A 22 9.43 -13.18 -9.97
C ASP A 22 10.45 -14.01 -9.21
N ASP A 23 11.69 -13.51 -9.21
CA ASP A 23 12.77 -13.96 -8.35
C ASP A 23 12.44 -13.51 -6.91
N LYS A 24 11.27 -13.91 -6.39
CA LYS A 24 10.89 -13.72 -4.99
C LYS A 24 11.72 -14.68 -4.17
N SER A 25 12.97 -14.30 -3.93
CA SER A 25 13.77 -14.88 -2.86
C SER A 25 12.90 -14.91 -1.60
N TYR A 26 12.78 -16.07 -0.97
CA TYR A 26 11.99 -16.23 0.24
C TYR A 26 12.41 -15.17 1.28
N VAL A 27 11.51 -14.23 1.57
CA VAL A 27 11.72 -13.25 2.65
C VAL A 27 11.04 -13.78 3.89
N ALA A 28 11.81 -13.95 4.97
CA ALA A 28 11.28 -14.46 6.22
C ALA A 28 10.16 -13.54 6.76
N PRO A 29 9.04 -14.11 7.22
CA PRO A 29 7.96 -13.34 7.83
C PRO A 29 8.43 -12.70 9.14
N LEU A 30 7.84 -11.55 9.47
CA LEU A 30 8.10 -10.81 10.70
C LEU A 30 6.84 -10.71 11.55
N ASP A 31 7.02 -10.66 12.88
CA ASP A 31 5.93 -10.31 13.78
C ASP A 31 5.55 -8.84 13.61
N VAL A 32 4.25 -8.55 13.60
CA VAL A 32 3.73 -7.19 13.48
C VAL A 32 3.91 -6.46 14.81
N THR A 33 5.02 -5.73 14.92
CA THR A 33 5.40 -4.96 16.10
C THR A 33 5.82 -3.55 15.70
N PRO A 34 5.75 -2.55 16.59
CA PRO A 34 6.24 -1.20 16.29
C PRO A 34 7.72 -1.18 15.87
N ASN A 35 8.52 -2.14 16.36
CA ASN A 35 9.93 -2.23 16.00
C ASN A 35 10.14 -2.71 14.56
N ASN A 36 9.38 -3.72 14.12
CA ASN A 36 9.51 -4.28 12.77
C ASN A 36 8.85 -3.37 11.72
N LEU A 37 7.76 -2.68 12.07
CA LEU A 37 7.06 -1.74 11.19
C LEU A 37 7.86 -0.47 10.92
N ALA A 38 8.73 -0.07 11.86
CA ALA A 38 9.50 1.16 11.78
C ALA A 38 10.22 1.33 10.44
N GLY A 39 10.24 2.54 9.91
CA GLY A 39 10.78 2.88 8.59
C GLY A 39 9.68 3.30 7.61
N THR A 40 10.08 3.52 6.36
CA THR A 40 9.23 4.09 5.32
C THR A 40 8.67 3.02 4.39
N TRP A 41 7.42 3.21 4.01
CA TRP A 41 6.66 2.33 3.15
C TRP A 41 5.91 3.14 2.10
N GLN A 42 5.84 2.61 0.88
CA GLN A 42 5.06 3.18 -0.21
C GLN A 42 3.93 2.23 -0.58
N LEU A 43 2.74 2.77 -0.80
CA LEU A 43 1.61 2.02 -1.36
C LEU A 43 1.92 1.69 -2.81
N ALA A 44 2.15 0.42 -3.10
CA ALA A 44 2.46 -0.08 -4.42
C ALA A 44 1.18 -0.47 -5.18
N GLN A 45 0.20 -1.05 -4.48
CA GLN A 45 -1.08 -1.45 -5.07
C GLN A 45 -2.24 -1.15 -4.13
N TRP A 46 -3.37 -0.78 -4.72
CA TRP A 46 -4.66 -0.64 -4.04
C TRP A 46 -5.70 -1.46 -4.79
N ASN A 47 -6.38 -2.36 -4.07
CA ASN A 47 -7.43 -3.25 -4.57
C ASN A 47 -6.98 -4.09 -5.80
N GLY A 48 -5.72 -4.56 -5.77
CA GLY A 48 -5.13 -5.41 -6.79
C GLY A 48 -4.63 -4.67 -8.04
N ALA A 49 -4.68 -3.33 -8.06
CA ALA A 49 -4.17 -2.50 -9.15
C ALA A 49 -3.07 -1.55 -8.66
N PRO A 50 -2.08 -1.22 -9.52
CA PRO A 50 -1.15 -0.13 -9.21
C PRO A 50 -1.90 1.20 -9.11
N LEU A 51 -1.31 2.16 -8.40
CA LEU A 51 -1.84 3.52 -8.36
C LEU A 51 -1.77 4.19 -9.74
N ALA A 52 -2.64 5.17 -9.97
CA ALA A 52 -2.57 6.00 -11.17
C ALA A 52 -1.21 6.70 -11.27
N GLU A 53 -0.76 6.97 -12.50
CA GLU A 53 0.51 7.65 -12.72
C GLU A 53 0.55 9.00 -11.98
N GLY A 54 1.62 9.22 -11.20
CA GLY A 54 1.78 10.41 -10.37
C GLY A 54 1.04 10.36 -9.02
N SER A 55 0.22 9.35 -8.75
CA SER A 55 -0.38 9.12 -7.44
C SER A 55 0.56 8.35 -6.51
N TYR A 56 0.54 8.70 -5.23
CA TYR A 56 1.36 8.06 -4.21
C TYR A 56 0.72 8.13 -2.82
N VAL A 57 1.10 7.16 -1.99
CA VAL A 57 0.96 7.22 -0.53
C VAL A 57 2.27 6.70 0.05
N TYR A 58 2.93 7.53 0.84
CA TYR A 58 4.07 7.14 1.67
C TYR A 58 3.66 7.21 3.14
N ILE A 59 4.07 6.24 3.93
CA ILE A 59 3.93 6.26 5.39
C ILE A 59 5.25 5.87 6.04
N GLU A 60 5.73 6.72 6.94
CA GLU A 60 6.87 6.44 7.81
C GLU A 60 6.37 6.12 9.21
N PHE A 61 6.70 4.94 9.71
CA PHE A 61 6.44 4.54 11.10
C PHE A 61 7.62 4.87 11.99
N ILE A 62 7.35 5.63 13.05
CA ILE A 62 8.34 6.03 14.04
C ILE A 62 8.09 5.21 15.31
N ARG A 63 8.99 4.26 15.58
CA ARG A 63 8.88 3.34 16.73
C ARG A 63 8.78 4.08 18.06
N LYS A 64 9.53 5.18 18.20
CA LYS A 64 9.59 5.98 19.42
C LYS A 64 8.29 6.77 19.48
N ASP A 65 7.41 6.36 20.39
CA ASP A 65 6.07 6.90 20.62
C ASP A 65 4.97 6.42 19.67
N GLN A 66 5.22 5.43 18.81
CA GLN A 66 4.24 4.89 17.84
C GLN A 66 3.56 6.00 17.03
N LYS A 67 4.38 6.91 16.47
CA LYS A 67 3.92 7.97 15.58
C LYS A 67 4.06 7.55 14.14
N TYR A 68 3.35 8.24 13.26
CA TYR A 68 3.61 8.14 11.83
C TYR A 68 3.57 9.51 11.17
N VAL A 69 4.24 9.59 10.01
CA VAL A 69 4.10 10.69 9.06
C VAL A 69 3.70 10.07 7.73
N MET A 70 2.65 10.59 7.11
CA MET A 70 2.14 10.13 5.82
C MET A 70 2.13 11.29 4.83
N TYR A 71 2.57 11.03 3.60
CA TYR A 71 2.42 11.94 2.47
C TYR A 71 1.60 11.25 1.38
N GLN A 72 0.54 11.90 0.93
CA GLN A 72 -0.33 11.36 -0.12
C GLN A 72 -0.92 12.46 -1.00
N ASN A 73 -1.40 12.07 -2.19
CA ASN A 73 -2.09 12.96 -3.13
C ASN A 73 -3.32 12.29 -3.80
N LEU A 74 -3.91 11.27 -3.18
CA LEU A 74 -5.04 10.55 -3.74
C LEU A 74 -6.33 11.39 -3.74
N ASP A 75 -6.49 12.28 -2.76
CA ASP A 75 -7.69 13.11 -2.57
C ASP A 75 -7.44 14.61 -2.79
N SER A 76 -6.27 14.98 -3.30
CA SER A 76 -5.86 16.38 -3.42
C SER A 76 -5.00 16.66 -4.66
N PHE A 77 -5.08 17.89 -5.16
CA PHE A 77 -4.25 18.37 -6.27
C PHE A 77 -2.74 18.42 -5.97
N GLY A 78 -2.35 18.37 -4.68
CA GLY A 78 -0.96 18.41 -4.25
C GLY A 78 -0.71 17.49 -3.05
N ALA A 79 0.55 17.41 -2.61
CA ALA A 79 0.95 16.60 -1.46
C ALA A 79 0.25 17.06 -0.17
N ARG A 80 -0.32 16.12 0.58
CA ARG A 80 -0.81 16.34 1.95
C ARG A 80 0.07 15.59 2.93
N LYS A 81 0.61 16.31 3.92
CA LYS A 81 1.24 15.73 5.11
C LYS A 81 0.16 15.44 6.14
N LEU A 82 0.06 14.19 6.56
CA LEU A 82 -0.80 13.72 7.65
C LEU A 82 0.11 13.15 8.73
N THR A 83 -0.19 13.46 10.00
CA THR A 83 0.55 12.92 11.15
C THR A 83 -0.42 12.35 12.15
N GLY A 84 0.09 11.49 13.01
CA GLY A 84 -0.73 10.86 14.02
C GLY A 84 0.00 9.78 14.80
N ARG A 85 -0.80 8.93 15.44
CA ARG A 85 -0.32 7.76 16.18
C ARG A 85 -0.97 6.50 15.66
N PHE A 86 -0.25 5.39 15.81
CA PHE A 86 -0.75 4.07 15.50
C PHE A 86 -0.67 3.17 16.73
N ALA A 87 -1.43 2.09 16.70
CA ALA A 87 -1.39 1.01 17.66
C ALA A 87 -1.61 -0.32 16.96
N ILE A 88 -1.24 -1.40 17.63
CA ILE A 88 -1.39 -2.77 17.14
C ILE A 88 -2.13 -3.55 18.21
N GLU A 89 -3.25 -4.18 17.82
CA GLU A 89 -3.96 -5.17 18.63
C GLU A 89 -3.75 -6.56 18.03
N THR A 90 -3.78 -7.59 18.88
CA THR A 90 -3.79 -8.99 18.43
C THR A 90 -5.18 -9.55 18.65
N ASP A 91 -5.77 -10.03 17.57
CA ASP A 91 -7.06 -10.69 17.53
C ASP A 91 -6.82 -12.20 17.32
N GLU A 92 -7.55 -13.03 18.06
CA GLU A 92 -7.33 -14.50 18.07
C GLU A 92 -7.64 -15.15 16.71
N GLU A 93 -8.59 -14.60 15.95
CA GLU A 93 -9.01 -15.15 14.66
C GLU A 93 -8.29 -14.43 13.50
N LEU A 94 -8.13 -13.12 13.62
CA LEU A 94 -7.67 -12.27 12.53
C LEU A 94 -6.16 -12.00 12.55
N GLY A 95 -5.49 -12.29 13.68
CA GLY A 95 -4.08 -11.98 13.87
C GLY A 95 -3.85 -10.50 14.21
N ALA A 96 -2.79 -9.92 13.66
CA ALA A 96 -2.42 -8.54 13.97
C ALA A 96 -3.32 -7.53 13.25
N ILE A 97 -3.85 -6.57 14.01
CA ILE A 97 -4.64 -5.46 13.49
C ILE A 97 -3.92 -4.16 13.81
N ILE A 98 -3.61 -3.37 12.78
CA ILE A 98 -3.10 -2.01 12.92
C ILE A 98 -4.23 -1.00 12.76
N TYR A 99 -4.20 0.02 13.60
CA TYR A 99 -5.12 1.14 13.53
C TYR A 99 -4.42 2.40 14.02
N GLY A 100 -4.98 3.56 13.71
CA GLY A 100 -4.38 4.82 14.10
C GLY A 100 -5.38 5.96 14.11
N ASN A 101 -4.89 7.10 14.58
CA ASN A 101 -5.62 8.35 14.60
C ASN A 101 -4.77 9.44 13.99
N TYR A 102 -5.43 10.44 13.43
CA TYR A 102 -4.81 11.68 12.99
C TYR A 102 -4.59 12.62 14.17
N ASP A 103 -3.52 13.41 14.11
CA ASP A 103 -3.31 14.53 15.02
C ASP A 103 -4.40 15.61 14.82
N TYR A 104 -4.42 16.61 15.71
CA TYR A 104 -5.33 17.77 15.66
C TYR A 104 -6.83 17.41 15.73
N SER A 105 -7.15 16.29 16.41
CA SER A 105 -8.54 15.85 16.66
C SER A 105 -9.37 15.62 15.40
N VAL A 106 -8.72 15.25 14.28
CA VAL A 106 -9.38 14.95 13.00
C VAL A 106 -10.12 13.60 13.05
N GLY A 107 -9.71 12.70 13.95
CA GLY A 107 -10.36 11.42 14.21
C GLY A 107 -9.48 10.23 13.87
N ASP A 108 -10.10 9.06 13.81
CA ASP A 108 -9.43 7.80 13.51
C ASP A 108 -9.18 7.65 12.00
N TRP A 109 -8.28 6.73 11.65
CA TRP A 109 -8.20 6.23 10.27
C TRP A 109 -9.55 5.65 9.83
N GLN A 110 -9.79 5.65 8.51
CA GLN A 110 -11.05 5.18 7.95
C GLN A 110 -11.38 3.74 8.35
N HIS A 111 -10.36 2.87 8.36
CA HIS A 111 -10.47 1.47 8.74
C HIS A 111 -9.42 1.08 9.76
N ARG A 112 -9.68 -0.04 10.45
CA ARG A 112 -8.65 -0.84 11.09
C ARG A 112 -8.22 -1.93 10.11
N TYR A 113 -6.93 -2.24 10.03
CA TYR A 113 -6.41 -3.13 9.00
C TYR A 113 -5.80 -4.37 9.60
N ILE A 114 -6.18 -5.53 9.06
CA ILE A 114 -5.50 -6.80 9.32
C ILE A 114 -4.20 -6.79 8.54
N VAL A 115 -3.08 -7.05 9.22
CA VAL A 115 -1.74 -7.04 8.61
C VAL A 115 -1.31 -8.46 8.29
N THR A 116 -1.05 -8.72 7.01
CA THR A 116 -0.61 -10.03 6.49
C THR A 116 0.61 -9.88 5.58
N ASP A 117 1.24 -11.00 5.23
CA ASP A 117 2.44 -11.08 4.39
C ASP A 117 3.53 -10.07 4.81
N PHE A 118 3.66 -9.88 6.12
CA PHE A 118 4.57 -8.91 6.67
C PHE A 118 6.00 -9.43 6.67
N SER A 119 6.89 -8.70 6.01
CA SER A 119 8.30 -9.02 5.87
C SER A 119 9.16 -7.75 5.92
N LYS A 120 10.45 -7.87 5.63
CA LYS A 120 11.33 -6.70 5.53
C LYS A 120 10.97 -5.79 4.36
N THR A 121 10.38 -6.33 3.29
CA THR A 121 10.19 -5.65 2.02
C THR A 121 8.72 -5.35 1.70
N GLN A 122 7.77 -6.03 2.35
CA GLN A 122 6.35 -5.90 2.03
C GLN A 122 5.48 -6.01 3.28
N MET A 123 4.31 -5.38 3.26
CA MET A 123 3.19 -5.66 4.15
C MET A 123 1.87 -5.48 3.40
N ILE A 124 0.88 -6.32 3.69
CA ILE A 124 -0.48 -6.20 3.13
C ILE A 124 -1.43 -5.80 4.24
N TRP A 125 -2.22 -4.77 3.98
CA TRP A 125 -3.26 -4.27 4.86
C TRP A 125 -4.61 -4.55 4.21
N THR A 126 -5.48 -5.28 4.91
CA THR A 126 -6.87 -5.48 4.49
C THR A 126 -7.80 -4.92 5.54
N ALA A 127 -8.68 -4.00 5.17
CA ALA A 127 -9.61 -3.41 6.13
C ALA A 127 -10.45 -4.49 6.82
N LYS A 128 -10.68 -4.33 8.12
CA LYS A 128 -11.39 -5.31 8.95
C LYS A 128 -12.88 -5.35 8.62
N ASP A 129 -13.45 -4.19 8.38
CA ASP A 129 -14.86 -3.94 8.09
C ASP A 129 -15.21 -3.97 6.60
N ASP A 130 -14.24 -3.74 5.71
CA ASP A 130 -14.40 -3.89 4.27
C ASP A 130 -13.24 -4.72 3.67
N ARG A 131 -13.46 -6.03 3.48
CA ARG A 131 -12.42 -6.93 2.96
C ARG A 131 -12.05 -6.65 1.50
N SER A 132 -12.76 -5.76 0.81
CA SER A 132 -12.42 -5.34 -0.54
C SER A 132 -11.38 -4.20 -0.57
N ASP A 133 -11.19 -3.48 0.53
CA ASP A 133 -10.11 -2.50 0.68
C ASP A 133 -8.81 -3.20 1.08
N ILE A 134 -7.91 -3.33 0.09
CA ILE A 134 -6.63 -4.02 0.21
C ILE A 134 -5.52 -3.09 -0.26
N SER A 135 -4.60 -2.78 0.64
CA SER A 135 -3.41 -1.98 0.38
C SER A 135 -2.16 -2.84 0.47
N VAL A 136 -1.36 -2.87 -0.60
CA VAL A 136 -0.04 -3.53 -0.61
C VAL A 136 1.03 -2.47 -0.50
N TYR A 137 1.79 -2.51 0.58
CA TYR A 137 2.90 -1.60 0.83
C TYR A 137 4.24 -2.29 0.61
N GLU A 138 5.16 -1.56 0.00
CA GLU A 138 6.55 -1.96 -0.19
C GLU A 138 7.48 -1.06 0.62
N ARG A 139 8.54 -1.65 1.18
CA ARG A 139 9.56 -0.91 1.94
C ARG A 139 10.37 -0.04 0.98
N CYS A 140 10.61 1.21 1.35
CA CYS A 140 11.49 2.11 0.60
C CYS A 140 12.48 2.83 1.52
N ASP A 141 13.53 3.42 0.93
CA ASP A 141 14.62 4.07 1.67
C ASP A 141 14.19 5.36 2.37
N GLY A 142 13.09 5.98 1.93
CA GLY A 142 12.57 7.22 2.48
C GLY A 142 11.50 7.85 1.61
N ILE A 143 10.94 8.96 2.09
CA ILE A 143 9.99 9.76 1.32
C ILE A 143 10.79 10.72 0.43
N PRO A 144 10.57 10.73 -0.91
CA PRO A 144 11.31 11.59 -1.82
C PRO A 144 11.29 13.08 -1.42
N GLU A 145 12.41 13.77 -1.57
CA GLU A 145 12.58 15.17 -1.12
C GLU A 145 11.64 16.13 -1.86
N GLU A 146 11.32 15.85 -3.11
CA GLU A 146 10.36 16.61 -3.92
C GLU A 146 8.93 16.56 -3.35
N ILE A 147 8.59 15.52 -2.60
CA ILE A 147 7.29 15.37 -1.93
C ILE A 147 7.28 16.11 -0.59
N THR A 148 8.38 16.03 0.17
CA THR A 148 8.51 16.71 1.47
C THR A 148 8.84 18.20 1.33
N GLY A 149 9.22 18.65 0.13
CA GLY A 149 9.65 20.02 -0.16
C GLY A 149 11.06 20.33 0.34
N GLY A 150 11.91 19.32 0.52
CA GLY A 150 13.31 19.46 0.93
C GLY A 150 13.53 20.03 2.34
N LYS A 151 12.49 20.08 3.18
CA LYS A 151 12.59 20.57 4.55
C LYS A 151 12.78 19.38 5.49
N THR A 152 14.04 19.04 5.78
CA THR A 152 14.38 18.32 7.02
C THR A 152 13.92 19.17 8.20
N GLU A 153 12.91 18.70 8.93
CA GLU A 153 12.54 19.23 10.26
C GLU A 153 13.65 18.96 11.29
#